data_AF-A0A2M7RYX1-F1
#
_entry.id   AF-A0A2M7RYX1-F1
#
_cell.length_a   1.000
_cell.length_b   1.000
_cell.length_c   1.000
_cell.angle_alpha   90.00
_cell.angle_beta   90.00
_cell.angle_gamma   90.00
#
_symmetry.space_group_name_H-M   'P 1'
#
loop_
_entity.id
_entity.type
_entity.pdbx_description
1 polymer ?
#
loop_
_entity_poly.entity_id
_entity_poly.type
_entity_poly.pdbx_seq_one_letter_code
_entity_poly.pdbx_strand_id
1 'polypeptide(L)' 'MGSQTGGSLFGSFLPLILIFFVFYFIVIRPQQKKGKERKQMISALKKGDQIITSGGIYGMVVNLKP' A
#
# COMPACT_ATOMS: atom_id res chain seq x y z
N MET A 1 -45.05 -3.68 1.16
CA MET A 1 -44.07 -4.35 2.04
C MET A 1 -43.52 -5.56 1.29
N GLY A 2 -42.20 -5.65 1.09
CA GLY A 2 -41.55 -6.81 0.49
C GLY A 2 -41.03 -6.59 -0.93
N SER A 3 -39.76 -6.24 -1.06
CA SER A 3 -38.98 -6.26 -2.30
C SER A 3 -38.89 -7.70 -2.84
N GLN A 4 -39.29 -7.88 -4.10
CA GLN A 4 -39.20 -9.15 -4.82
C GLN A 4 -37.74 -9.61 -4.94
N THR A 5 -37.40 -10.62 -4.15
CA THR A 5 -36.19 -11.44 -4.22
C THR A 5 -36.26 -12.38 -5.44
N GLY A 6 -35.99 -11.85 -6.64
CA GLY A 6 -36.08 -12.56 -7.92
C GLY A 6 -34.84 -12.41 -8.84
N GLY A 7 -33.62 -12.40 -8.27
CA GLY A 7 -32.35 -12.27 -9.01
C GLY A 7 -31.20 -13.05 -8.35
N SER A 8 -31.37 -14.36 -8.21
CA SER A 8 -30.81 -15.24 -7.18
C SER A 8 -29.29 -15.44 -7.04
N LEU A 9 -28.41 -14.92 -7.90
CA LEU A 9 -26.95 -15.07 -7.71
C LEU A 9 -26.21 -13.76 -8.00
N PHE A 10 -26.40 -13.17 -9.19
CA PHE A 10 -25.75 -11.92 -9.56
C PHE A 10 -26.15 -10.72 -8.67
N GLY A 11 -27.44 -10.63 -8.27
CA GLY A 11 -27.91 -9.55 -7.40
C GLY A 11 -27.43 -9.69 -5.95
N SER A 12 -27.25 -10.92 -5.47
CA SER A 12 -26.78 -11.22 -4.11
C SER A 12 -25.26 -11.03 -3.95
N PHE A 13 -24.47 -11.29 -5.00
CA PHE A 13 -23.02 -11.05 -4.98
C PHE A 13 -22.64 -9.60 -5.27
N LEU A 14 -23.53 -8.81 -5.90
CA LEU A 14 -23.30 -7.40 -6.20
C LEU A 14 -22.89 -6.57 -4.97
N PRO A 15 -23.61 -6.61 -3.82
CA PRO A 15 -23.18 -5.89 -2.62
C PRO A 15 -21.85 -6.40 -2.05
N LEU A 16 -21.58 -7.71 -2.14
CA LEU A 16 -20.35 -8.32 -1.63
C LEU A 16 -19.12 -7.90 -2.46
N ILE A 17 -19.24 -7.90 -3.78
CA ILE A 17 -18.20 -7.45 -4.71
C ILE A 17 -17.93 -5.96 -4.55
N LEU A 18 -18.97 -5.14 -4.38
CA LEU A 18 -18.84 -3.69 -4.19
C LEU A 18 -18.09 -3.37 -2.89
N ILE A 19 -18.42 -4.04 -1.79
CA ILE A 19 -17.70 -3.93 -0.53
C ILE A 19 -16.24 -4.37 -0.69
N PHE A 20 -15.99 -5.53 -1.30
CA PHE A 20 -14.62 -6.00 -1.58
C PHE A 20 -13.82 -5.00 -2.42
N PHE A 21 -14.46 -4.39 -3.42
CA PHE A 21 -13.81 -3.42 -4.30
C PHE A 21 -13.43 -2.15 -3.54
N VAL A 22 -14.31 -1.64 -2.67
CA VAL A 22 -14.04 -0.47 -1.81
C VAL A 22 -12.92 -0.78 -0.81
N PHE A 23 -12.99 -1.89 -0.08
CA PHE A 23 -11.95 -2.28 0.86
C PHE A 23 -10.61 -2.55 0.16
N TYR A 24 -10.62 -3.19 -1.00
CA TYR A 24 -9.43 -3.42 -1.82
C TYR A 24 -8.79 -2.10 -2.23
N PHE A 25 -9.57 -1.16 -2.77
CA PHE A 25 -9.05 0.16 -3.17
C PHE A 25 -8.50 0.95 -2.00
N ILE A 26 -9.19 0.94 -0.85
CA ILE A 26 -8.77 1.67 0.35
C ILE A 26 -7.48 1.10 0.94
N VAL A 27 -7.23 -0.20 0.87
CA VAL A 27 -6.02 -0.84 1.44
C VAL A 27 -4.86 -0.89 0.43
N ILE A 28 -5.12 -1.20 -0.84
CA ILE A 28 -4.07 -1.35 -1.87
C ILE A 28 -3.41 0.01 -2.18
N ARG A 29 -4.18 1.10 -2.22
CA ARG A 29 -3.70 2.45 -2.51
C ARG A 29 -2.70 2.98 -1.48
N PRO A 30 -2.96 2.93 -0.15
CA PRO A 30 -2.00 3.35 0.86
C PRO A 30 -0.81 2.40 0.97
N GLN A 31 -0.99 1.09 0.73
CA GLN A 31 0.14 0.15 0.72
C GLN A 31 1.12 0.48 -0.42
N GLN A 32 0.62 0.76 -1.61
CA GLN A 32 1.48 1.17 -2.74
C GLN A 32 2.23 2.48 -2.44
N LYS A 33 1.58 3.44 -1.75
CA LYS A 33 2.22 4.70 -1.37
C LYS A 33 3.39 4.48 -0.41
N LYS A 34 3.20 3.72 0.67
CA LYS A 34 4.28 3.39 1.63
C LYS A 34 5.45 2.63 0.99
N GLY A 35 5.15 1.68 0.09
CA GLY A 35 6.18 0.95 -0.64
C GLY A 35 6.98 1.82 -1.61
N LYS A 36 6.30 2.75 -2.32
CA LYS A 36 6.95 3.70 -3.22
C LYS A 36 7.82 4.70 -2.47
N GLU A 37 7.33 5.26 -1.36
CA GLU A 37 8.08 6.20 -0.52
C GLU A 37 9.36 5.56 0.03
N ARG A 38 9.28 4.30 0.51
CA ARG A 38 10.46 3.58 0.99
C ARG A 38 11.48 3.33 -0.12
N LYS A 39 11.03 2.92 -1.31
CA LYS A 39 11.91 2.74 -2.47
C LYS A 39 12.57 4.06 -2.88
N GLN A 40 11.79 5.14 -2.95
CA GLN A 40 12.29 6.47 -3.29
C GLN A 40 13.31 6.98 -2.27
N MET A 41 13.06 6.79 -0.97
CA MET A 41 14.01 7.12 0.10
C MET A 41 15.35 6.42 -0.14
N ILE A 42 15.34 5.11 -0.39
CA ILE A 42 16.56 4.32 -0.63
C ILE A 42 17.25 4.76 -1.93
N SER A 43 16.50 5.01 -3.00
CA SER A 43 17.05 5.48 -4.28
C SER A 43 17.58 6.91 -4.24
N ALA A 44 17.09 7.74 -3.32
CA ALA A 44 17.57 9.10 -3.13
C ALA A 44 18.88 9.16 -2.31
N LEU A 45 19.22 8.09 -1.58
CA LEU A 45 20.48 8.01 -0.85
C LEU A 45 21.66 7.97 -1.82
N LYS A 46 22.70 8.73 -1.49
CA LYS A 46 23.96 8.79 -2.21
C LYS A 46 25.11 8.42 -1.29
N LYS A 47 26.26 8.08 -1.89
CA LYS A 47 27.50 7.97 -1.14
C LYS A 47 27.80 9.30 -0.45
N GLY A 48 28.05 9.23 0.83
CA GLY A 48 28.38 10.36 1.68
C GLY A 48 27.20 11.00 2.41
N ASP A 49 25.97 10.54 2.18
CA ASP A 49 24.82 11.02 2.95
C ASP A 49 24.92 10.56 4.40
N GLN A 50 24.63 11.48 5.34
CA GLN A 50 24.46 11.15 6.74
C GLN A 50 23.03 10.68 6.96
N ILE A 51 22.89 9.48 7.53
CA ILE A 51 21.60 8.84 7.78
C ILE A 51 21.46 8.44 9.24
N ILE A 52 20.21 8.38 9.68
CA ILE A 52 19.83 7.78 10.96
C ILE A 52 19.03 6.54 10.63
N THR A 53 19.50 5.39 11.08
CA THR A 53 18.77 4.14 10.91
C THR A 53 17.63 4.04 11.92
N SER A 54 16.66 3.17 11.67
CA SER A 54 15.51 2.94 12.56
C SER A 54 15.88 2.50 13.98
N GLY A 55 17.11 2.02 14.19
CA GLY A 55 17.67 1.69 15.52
C GLY A 55 18.39 2.84 16.21
N GLY A 56 18.35 4.06 15.66
CA GLY A 56 19.02 5.24 16.22
C GLY A 56 20.52 5.32 15.92
N ILE A 57 21.03 4.48 15.01
CA ILE A 57 22.46 4.54 14.61
C ILE A 57 22.64 5.69 13.62
N TYR A 58 23.53 6.61 13.98
CA TYR A 58 24.02 7.68 13.12
C TYR A 58 25.21 7.18 12.30
N GLY A 59 25.17 7.33 10.98
CA GLY A 59 26.24 6.86 10.10
C GLY A 59 26.24 7.53 8.73
N MET A 60 27.34 7.38 8.02
CA MET A 60 27.54 7.90 6.66
C MET A 60 27.46 6.75 5.64
N VAL A 61 26.75 6.95 4.54
CA VAL A 61 26.60 5.95 3.48
C VAL A 61 27.92 5.79 2.72
N VAL A 62 28.67 4.72 3.01
CA VAL A 62 29.98 4.45 2.36
C VAL A 62 29.88 3.74 1.02
N ASN A 63 28.85 2.90 0.82
CA ASN A 63 28.61 2.20 -0.43
C ASN A 63 27.15 1.76 -0.55
N LEU A 64 26.58 1.89 -1.75
CA LEU A 64 25.23 1.41 -2.08
C LEU A 64 25.39 0.27 -3.09
N LYS A 65 24.94 -0.94 -2.73
CA LYS A 65 24.81 -2.05 -3.68
C LYS A 65 23.39 -2.03 -4.28
N PRO A 66 23.26 -2.17 -5.61
CA PRO A 66 21.98 -2.19 -6.30
C PRO A 66 21.14 -3.43 -5.95
#